data_AF-A0A060BYH9-F1
#
_entry.id   AF-A0A060BYH9-F1
#
_cell.length_a   1.000
_cell.length_b   1.000
_cell.length_c   1.000
_cell.angle_alpha   90.00
_cell.angle_beta   90.00
_cell.angle_gamma   90.00
#
_symmetry.space_group_name_H-M   'P 1'
#
loop_
_entity.id
_entity.type
_entity.pdbx_description
1 polymer ?
#
loop_
_entity_poly.entity_id
_entity_poly.type
_entity_poly.pdbx_seq_one_letter_code
_entity_poly.pdbx_strand_id
1 'polypeptide(L)'
;PDRVVVGVESDRAEKLMSKLYKPFLLNNFRVIFMDIPSAEMTKYAANSMLATRISFMNDIANLCELVGADVNMVRSGIGSDTRIGRKFLYPGIGYGGSCFPKDVKALIKTAEQNGYRMRVLEAVEEVNERQKNLLFDKLQQQFPTGLKEKIV
;
A
#
# COMPACT_ATOMS: atom_id res chain seq x y z
N PRO A 1 -13.64 -9.58 -9.35
CA PRO A 1 -13.01 -8.81 -8.24
C PRO A 1 -12.94 -9.67 -6.97
N ASP A 2 -12.23 -9.25 -5.91
CA ASP A 2 -12.28 -9.95 -4.61
C ASP A 2 -13.57 -9.61 -3.83
N ARG A 3 -14.04 -8.37 -3.96
CA ARG A 3 -15.29 -7.82 -3.40
C ARG A 3 -15.74 -6.57 -4.14
N VAL A 4 -17.01 -6.20 -4.05
CA VAL A 4 -17.52 -4.86 -4.42
C VAL A 4 -17.98 -4.18 -3.14
N VAL A 5 -17.56 -2.93 -2.95
CA VAL A 5 -18.01 -2.06 -1.86
C VAL A 5 -18.93 -1.01 -2.46
N VAL A 6 -20.11 -0.83 -1.89
CA VAL A 6 -21.11 0.15 -2.37
C VAL A 6 -21.60 0.98 -1.20
N GLY A 7 -21.41 2.29 -1.28
CA GLY A 7 -22.04 3.26 -0.41
C GLY A 7 -23.44 3.60 -0.90
N VAL A 8 -24.45 3.49 -0.05
CA VAL A 8 -25.86 3.81 -0.39
C VAL A 8 -26.52 4.62 0.73
N GLU A 9 -27.50 5.43 0.36
CA GLU A 9 -28.30 6.25 1.28
C GLU A 9 -29.80 5.87 1.29
N SER A 10 -30.20 4.85 0.50
CA SER A 10 -31.59 4.40 0.45
C SER A 10 -31.74 2.94 0.01
N ASP A 11 -32.80 2.28 0.49
CA ASP A 11 -33.19 0.92 0.08
C ASP A 11 -33.39 0.79 -1.44
N ARG A 12 -33.87 1.87 -2.07
CA ARG A 12 -34.05 1.91 -3.53
C ARG A 12 -32.71 1.80 -4.24
N ALA A 13 -31.71 2.56 -3.79
CA ALA A 13 -30.36 2.52 -4.35
C ALA A 13 -29.72 1.15 -4.13
N GLU A 14 -29.84 0.57 -2.92
CA GLU A 14 -29.31 -0.76 -2.61
C GLU A 14 -29.91 -1.84 -3.53
N LYS A 15 -31.24 -1.85 -3.71
CA LYS A 15 -31.93 -2.79 -4.60
C LYS A 15 -31.47 -2.63 -6.05
N LEU A 16 -31.29 -1.39 -6.51
CA LEU A 16 -30.83 -1.10 -7.87
C LEU A 16 -29.40 -1.60 -8.08
N MET A 17 -28.49 -1.29 -7.16
CA MET A 17 -27.08 -1.70 -7.22
C MET A 17 -26.93 -3.22 -7.08
N SER A 18 -27.75 -3.85 -6.23
CA SER A 18 -27.84 -5.31 -6.14
C SER A 18 -28.24 -5.94 -7.46
N LYS A 19 -29.27 -5.40 -8.13
CA LYS A 19 -29.71 -5.87 -9.45
C LYS A 19 -28.62 -5.69 -10.52
N LEU A 20 -27.93 -4.56 -10.51
CA LEU A 20 -26.83 -4.27 -11.43
C LEU A 20 -25.67 -5.25 -11.27
N TYR A 21 -25.25 -5.52 -10.03
CA TYR A 21 -24.10 -6.39 -9.79
C TYR A 21 -24.45 -7.88 -9.85
N LYS A 22 -25.72 -8.28 -9.65
CA LYS A 22 -26.18 -9.68 -9.61
C LYS A 22 -25.58 -10.60 -10.70
N PRO A 23 -25.50 -10.22 -11.99
CA PRO A 23 -24.93 -11.08 -13.03
C PRO A 23 -23.46 -11.46 -12.79
N PHE A 24 -22.72 -10.62 -12.08
CA PHE A 24 -21.30 -10.81 -11.76
C PHE A 24 -21.09 -11.64 -10.47
N LEU A 25 -22.16 -12.05 -9.77
CA LEU A 25 -22.09 -12.66 -8.43
C LEU A 25 -22.21 -14.19 -8.38
N LEU A 26 -22.37 -14.87 -9.51
CA LEU A 26 -22.76 -16.29 -9.56
C LEU A 26 -21.72 -17.26 -8.97
N ASN A 27 -20.44 -16.86 -8.87
CA ASN A 27 -19.33 -17.72 -8.45
C ASN A 27 -18.60 -17.22 -7.18
N ASN A 28 -19.33 -17.03 -6.08
CA ASN A 28 -18.75 -16.81 -4.73
C ASN A 28 -18.23 -15.38 -4.44
N PHE A 29 -18.94 -14.37 -4.93
CA PHE A 29 -18.56 -12.95 -4.80
C PHE A 29 -19.38 -12.21 -3.72
N ARG A 30 -18.74 -11.32 -2.93
CA ARG A 30 -19.40 -10.53 -1.87
C ARG A 30 -19.56 -9.06 -2.28
N VAL A 31 -20.81 -8.59 -2.32
CA VAL A 31 -21.13 -7.15 -2.30
C VAL A 31 -21.28 -6.74 -0.84
N ILE A 32 -20.61 -5.66 -0.45
CA ILE A 32 -20.66 -5.09 0.89
C ILE A 32 -21.32 -3.73 0.80
N PHE A 33 -22.55 -3.64 1.30
CA PHE A 33 -23.27 -2.37 1.42
C PHE A 33 -22.93 -1.70 2.75
N MET A 34 -22.79 -0.38 2.70
CA MET A 34 -22.49 0.50 3.84
C MET A 34 -22.94 1.93 3.53
N ASP A 35 -22.80 2.85 4.47
CA ASP A 35 -23.00 4.27 4.22
C ASP A 35 -21.92 4.85 3.28
N ILE A 36 -22.24 5.97 2.64
CA ILE A 36 -21.37 6.61 1.63
C ILE A 36 -20.00 6.98 2.22
N PRO A 37 -19.90 7.69 3.37
CA PRO A 37 -18.60 7.99 3.98
C PRO A 37 -17.75 6.75 4.27
N SER A 38 -18.35 5.66 4.78
CA SER A 38 -17.64 4.40 5.02
C SER A 38 -17.09 3.78 3.74
N ALA A 39 -17.82 3.84 2.63
CA ALA A 39 -17.37 3.33 1.34
C ALA A 39 -16.18 4.13 0.80
N GLU A 40 -16.23 5.46 0.92
CA GLU A 40 -15.13 6.36 0.54
C GLU A 40 -13.88 6.09 1.37
N MET A 41 -14.02 6.03 2.70
CA MET A 41 -12.92 5.75 3.62
C MET A 41 -12.30 4.36 3.36
N THR A 42 -13.12 3.35 3.04
CA THR A 42 -12.65 2.00 2.70
C THR A 42 -11.65 2.01 1.55
N LYS A 43 -11.83 2.89 0.55
CA LYS A 43 -10.89 3.00 -0.57
C LYS A 43 -9.53 3.54 -0.14
N TYR A 44 -9.52 4.61 0.63
CA TYR A 44 -8.28 5.20 1.15
C TYR A 44 -7.57 4.26 2.12
N ALA A 45 -8.31 3.65 3.05
CA ALA A 45 -7.77 2.71 4.03
C ALA A 45 -7.14 1.47 3.36
N ALA A 46 -7.79 0.91 2.33
CA ALA A 46 -7.26 -0.24 1.61
C ALA A 46 -5.95 0.08 0.89
N ASN A 47 -5.88 1.19 0.14
CA ASN A 47 -4.67 1.60 -0.55
C ASN A 47 -3.54 1.94 0.44
N SER A 48 -3.88 2.61 1.55
CA SER A 48 -2.93 2.95 2.61
C SER A 48 -2.36 1.71 3.31
N MET A 49 -3.18 0.68 3.55
CA MET A 49 -2.71 -0.59 4.12
C MET A 49 -1.72 -1.29 3.18
N LEU A 50 -2.00 -1.31 1.87
CA LEU A 50 -1.07 -1.91 0.90
C LEU A 50 0.25 -1.14 0.82
N ALA A 51 0.21 0.20 0.80
CA ALA A 51 1.41 1.04 0.87
C ALA A 51 2.19 0.79 2.17
N THR A 52 1.49 0.68 3.30
CA THR A 52 2.08 0.39 4.61
C THR A 52 2.87 -0.91 4.60
N ARG A 53 2.30 -1.98 4.04
CA ARG A 53 3.00 -3.28 3.96
C ARG A 53 4.27 -3.21 3.12
N ILE A 54 4.25 -2.45 2.03
CA ILE A 54 5.44 -2.26 1.18
C ILE A 54 6.51 -1.48 1.93
N SER A 55 6.18 -0.30 2.49
CA SER A 55 7.14 0.51 3.23
C SER A 55 7.68 -0.23 4.46
N PHE A 56 6.84 -0.96 5.19
CA PHE A 56 7.27 -1.80 6.30
C PHE A 56 8.32 -2.82 5.84
N MET A 57 8.06 -3.55 4.75
CA MET A 57 9.02 -4.53 4.24
C MET A 57 10.29 -3.91 3.68
N ASN A 58 10.22 -2.70 3.11
CA ASN A 58 11.41 -1.96 2.69
C ASN A 58 12.30 -1.59 3.88
N ASP A 59 11.71 -1.12 4.97
CA ASP A 59 12.45 -0.76 6.19
C ASP A 59 13.11 -2.01 6.81
N ILE A 60 12.38 -3.13 6.85
CA ILE A 60 12.94 -4.43 7.24
C ILE A 60 14.07 -4.88 6.31
N ALA A 61 13.95 -4.68 4.99
CA ALA A 61 15.00 -5.04 4.03
C ALA A 61 16.28 -4.25 4.28
N ASN A 62 16.16 -2.95 4.50
CA ASN A 62 17.31 -2.07 4.79
C ASN A 62 18.01 -2.51 6.08
N LEU A 63 17.24 -2.86 7.13
CA LEU A 63 17.82 -3.42 8.35
C LEU A 63 18.49 -4.79 8.12
N CYS A 64 17.85 -5.67 7.34
CA CYS A 64 18.41 -6.99 7.01
C CYS A 64 19.80 -6.88 6.39
N GLU A 65 20.01 -5.91 5.48
CA GLU A 65 21.33 -5.67 4.88
C GLU A 65 22.39 -5.28 5.92
N LEU A 66 22.04 -4.49 6.93
CA LEU A 66 22.97 -4.04 7.98
C LEU A 66 23.34 -5.16 8.95
N VAL A 67 22.40 -6.07 9.24
CA VAL A 67 22.58 -7.14 10.24
C VAL A 67 22.96 -8.49 9.61
N GLY A 68 23.07 -8.56 8.29
CA GLY A 68 23.41 -9.79 7.56
C GLY A 68 22.28 -10.83 7.48
N ALA A 69 21.03 -10.39 7.55
CA ALA A 69 19.85 -11.25 7.38
C ALA A 69 19.35 -11.27 5.93
N ASP A 70 18.65 -12.34 5.53
CA ASP A 70 17.97 -12.43 4.23
C ASP A 70 16.50 -12.04 4.35
N VAL A 71 16.13 -10.89 3.76
CA VAL A 71 14.75 -10.39 3.76
C VAL A 71 13.76 -11.34 3.07
N ASN A 72 14.18 -12.19 2.13
CA ASN A 72 13.30 -13.19 1.51
C ASN A 72 12.94 -14.32 2.45
N MET A 73 13.85 -14.68 3.35
CA MET A 73 13.59 -15.63 4.43
C MET A 73 12.66 -15.00 5.47
N VAL A 74 12.88 -13.74 5.86
CA VAL A 74 11.99 -12.99 6.76
C VAL A 74 10.58 -12.89 6.18
N ARG A 75 10.45 -12.49 4.91
CA ARG A 75 9.18 -12.42 4.16
C ARG A 75 8.44 -13.76 4.17
N SER A 76 9.16 -14.85 3.92
CA SER A 76 8.58 -16.21 3.93
C SER A 76 8.11 -16.61 5.33
N GLY A 77 8.88 -16.27 6.36
CA GLY A 77 8.54 -16.48 7.77
C GLY A 77 7.25 -15.76 8.16
N ILE A 78 7.23 -14.43 8.07
CA ILE A 78 6.06 -13.63 8.51
C ILE A 78 4.83 -13.87 7.61
N GLY A 79 5.04 -14.10 6.31
CA GLY A 79 3.95 -14.32 5.36
C GLY A 79 3.27 -15.67 5.51
N SER A 80 3.89 -16.62 6.23
CA SER A 80 3.27 -17.91 6.56
C SER A 80 2.15 -17.79 7.59
N ASP A 81 2.17 -16.73 8.40
CA ASP A 81 1.09 -16.39 9.33
C ASP A 81 -0.13 -15.90 8.55
N THR A 82 -1.26 -16.62 8.66
CA THR A 82 -2.48 -16.33 7.92
C THR A 82 -3.12 -14.99 8.29
N ARG A 83 -2.78 -14.43 9.46
CA ARG A 83 -3.23 -13.09 9.90
C ARG A 83 -2.50 -11.98 9.14
N ILE A 84 -1.28 -12.24 8.66
CA ILE A 84 -0.47 -11.31 7.87
C ILE A 84 -0.66 -11.56 6.37
N GLY A 85 -0.60 -12.82 5.96
CA GLY A 85 -0.70 -13.25 4.56
C GLY A 85 0.52 -12.92 3.71
N ARG A 86 0.65 -13.58 2.55
CA ARG A 86 1.87 -13.55 1.70
C ARG A 86 1.94 -12.38 0.69
N LYS A 87 0.82 -11.75 0.38
CA LYS A 87 0.72 -10.74 -0.69
C LYS A 87 1.25 -9.39 -0.22
N PHE A 88 1.77 -8.57 -1.14
CA PHE A 88 2.24 -7.21 -0.86
C PHE A 88 3.31 -7.14 0.25
N LEU A 89 4.22 -8.11 0.30
CA LEU A 89 5.37 -8.12 1.23
C LEU A 89 6.72 -8.11 0.50
N TYR A 90 6.75 -7.72 -0.77
CA TYR A 90 7.98 -7.69 -1.55
C TYR A 90 8.68 -6.34 -1.34
N PRO A 91 9.88 -6.30 -0.73
CA PRO A 91 10.68 -5.10 -0.69
C PRO A 91 11.26 -4.78 -2.08
N GLY A 92 11.68 -3.54 -2.29
CA GLY A 92 12.27 -3.07 -3.54
C GLY A 92 12.68 -1.61 -3.48
N ILE A 93 12.60 -0.91 -4.61
CA ILE A 93 12.98 0.51 -4.78
C ILE A 93 11.86 1.50 -4.44
N GLY A 94 10.93 1.08 -3.57
CA GLY A 94 9.72 1.84 -3.25
C GLY A 94 8.54 1.56 -4.20
N TYR A 95 7.36 2.02 -3.81
CA TYR A 95 6.15 2.02 -4.61
C TYR A 95 5.98 3.34 -5.39
N GLY A 96 5.31 3.23 -6.54
CA GLY A 96 4.94 4.36 -7.40
C GLY A 96 3.53 4.22 -7.96
N GLY A 97 3.34 4.72 -9.18
CA GLY A 97 2.03 4.76 -9.85
C GLY A 97 1.14 5.90 -9.38
N SER A 98 -0.04 6.03 -9.99
CA SER A 98 -0.96 7.14 -9.73
C SER A 98 -1.78 6.98 -8.45
N CYS A 99 -1.97 5.75 -7.97
CA CYS A 99 -2.90 5.45 -6.87
C CYS A 99 -2.27 5.63 -5.48
N PHE A 100 -1.23 4.87 -5.13
CA PHE A 100 -0.71 4.88 -3.74
C PHE A 100 -0.15 6.23 -3.30
N PRO A 101 0.75 6.90 -4.05
CA PRO A 101 1.29 8.18 -3.60
C PRO A 101 0.20 9.24 -3.43
N LYS A 102 -0.78 9.27 -4.34
CA LYS A 102 -1.90 10.21 -4.28
C LYS A 102 -2.81 9.93 -3.08
N ASP A 103 -3.26 8.69 -2.94
CA ASP A 103 -4.29 8.34 -1.96
C ASP A 103 -3.74 8.38 -0.52
N VAL A 104 -2.48 7.99 -0.29
CA VAL A 104 -1.82 8.11 1.03
C VAL A 104 -1.71 9.59 1.43
N LYS A 105 -1.19 10.44 0.53
CA LYS A 105 -1.08 11.89 0.77
C LYS A 105 -2.44 12.53 1.01
N ALA A 106 -3.44 12.16 0.22
CA ALA A 106 -4.81 12.66 0.39
C ALA A 106 -5.38 12.28 1.76
N LEU A 107 -5.19 11.04 2.22
CA LEU A 107 -5.69 10.60 3.53
C LEU A 107 -4.97 11.30 4.69
N ILE A 108 -3.64 11.48 4.60
CA ILE A 108 -2.88 12.27 5.57
C ILE A 108 -3.44 13.70 5.62
N LYS A 109 -3.65 14.32 4.45
CA LYS A 109 -4.15 15.69 4.37
C LYS A 109 -5.57 15.84 4.94
N THR A 110 -6.45 14.90 4.63
CA THR A 110 -7.81 14.86 5.20
C THR A 110 -7.76 14.76 6.72
N ALA A 111 -6.86 13.94 7.28
CA ALA A 111 -6.71 13.83 8.73
C ALA A 111 -6.21 15.15 9.35
N GLU A 112 -5.19 15.79 8.77
CA GLU A 112 -4.66 17.07 9.23
C GLU A 112 -5.73 18.16 9.27
N GLN A 113 -6.54 18.26 8.21
CA GLN A 113 -7.65 19.22 8.11
C GLN A 113 -8.72 19.02 9.19
N ASN A 114 -8.80 17.81 9.75
CA ASN A 114 -9.70 17.46 10.85
C ASN A 114 -8.99 17.43 12.22
N GLY A 115 -7.77 17.98 12.32
CA GLY A 115 -7.03 18.07 13.57
C GLY A 115 -6.45 16.74 14.07
N TYR A 116 -6.32 15.73 13.20
CA TYR A 116 -5.74 14.43 13.52
C TYR A 116 -4.45 14.17 12.75
N ARG A 117 -3.49 13.50 13.38
CA ARG A 117 -2.18 13.20 12.78
C ARG A 117 -2.00 11.70 12.49
N MET A 118 -1.89 11.35 11.21
CA MET A 118 -1.72 9.96 10.74
C MET A 118 -0.25 9.51 10.79
N ARG A 119 0.33 9.43 12.01
CA ARG A 119 1.75 9.13 12.23
C ARG A 119 2.28 7.90 11.47
N VAL A 120 1.47 6.84 11.39
CA VAL A 120 1.85 5.62 10.64
C VAL A 120 1.99 5.92 9.15
N LEU A 121 1.06 6.66 8.56
CA LEU A 121 1.09 6.94 7.11
C LEU A 121 2.17 7.96 6.75
N GLU A 122 2.44 8.93 7.62
CA GLU A 122 3.58 9.83 7.45
C GLU A 122 4.91 9.05 7.39
N ALA A 123 5.11 8.09 8.30
CA ALA A 123 6.30 7.24 8.28
C ALA A 123 6.36 6.34 7.03
N VAL A 124 5.21 5.81 6.59
CA VAL A 124 5.10 5.02 5.36
C VAL A 124 5.52 5.83 4.13
N GLU A 125 5.09 7.08 4.05
CA GLU A 125 5.47 8.00 2.98
C GLU A 125 6.97 8.32 3.04
N GLU A 126 7.48 8.66 4.22
CA GLU A 126 8.89 9.01 4.44
C GLU A 126 9.84 7.87 4.06
N VAL A 127 9.54 6.64 4.49
CA VAL A 127 10.28 5.43 4.11
C VAL A 127 10.25 5.25 2.59
N ASN A 128 9.09 5.44 1.95
CA ASN A 128 8.98 5.26 0.51
C ASN A 128 9.78 6.29 -0.29
N GLU A 129 9.76 7.57 0.11
CA GLU A 129 10.55 8.60 -0.57
C GLU A 129 12.05 8.36 -0.41
N ARG A 130 12.52 7.87 0.74
CA ARG A 130 13.91 7.43 0.91
C ARG A 130 14.25 6.24 0.03
N GLN A 131 13.35 5.24 -0.02
CA GLN A 131 13.59 3.99 -0.75
C GLN A 131 13.83 4.20 -2.25
N LYS A 132 13.22 5.24 -2.85
CA LYS A 132 13.42 5.58 -4.26
C LYS A 132 14.86 5.98 -4.59
N ASN A 133 15.60 6.53 -3.62
CA ASN A 133 16.99 6.94 -3.80
C ASN A 133 17.98 5.78 -3.59
N LEU A 134 17.55 4.68 -2.95
CA LEU A 134 18.41 3.58 -2.53
C LEU A 134 19.30 3.01 -3.66
N LEU A 135 18.73 2.86 -4.87
CA LEU A 135 19.48 2.32 -6.00
C LEU A 135 20.62 3.26 -6.41
N PHE A 136 20.35 4.56 -6.45
CA PHE A 136 21.35 5.57 -6.77
C PHE A 136 22.43 5.63 -5.69
N ASP A 137 22.04 5.57 -4.41
CA ASP A 137 22.96 5.57 -3.28
C ASP A 137 23.92 4.36 -3.33
N LYS A 138 23.39 3.17 -3.59
CA LYS A 138 24.20 1.95 -3.77
C LYS A 138 25.14 2.05 -4.98
N LEU A 139 24.65 2.60 -6.08
CA LEU A 139 25.46 2.81 -7.28
C LEU A 139 26.63 3.77 -6.99
N GLN A 140 26.36 4.87 -6.28
CA GLN A 140 27.38 5.84 -5.91
C GLN A 140 28.42 5.26 -4.95
N GLN A 141 28.01 4.40 -4.01
CA GLN A 141 28.92 3.68 -3.13
C GLN A 141 29.85 2.73 -3.90
N GLN A 142 29.33 2.06 -4.93
CA GLN A 142 30.12 1.16 -5.79
C GLN A 142 31.10 1.93 -6.70
N PHE A 143 30.80 3.19 -7.03
CA PHE A 143 31.62 4.04 -7.90
C PHE A 143 32.04 5.34 -7.22
N PRO A 144 32.96 5.29 -6.23
CA PRO A 144 33.34 6.45 -5.42
C PRO A 144 34.04 7.56 -6.21
N THR A 145 34.61 7.25 -7.38
CA THR A 145 35.22 8.23 -8.29
C THR A 145 34.19 8.96 -9.17
N GLY A 146 32.90 8.69 -8.99
CA GLY A 146 31.80 9.29 -9.74
C GLY A 146 31.31 8.46 -10.93
N LEU A 147 30.21 8.92 -11.52
CA LEU A 147 29.52 8.28 -12.65
C LEU A 147 29.79 8.95 -14.00
N LYS A 148 30.59 10.02 -14.02
CA LYS A 148 30.97 10.72 -15.25
C LYS A 148 31.68 9.73 -16.17
N GLU A 149 31.24 9.63 -17.43
CA GLU A 149 31.72 8.68 -18.45
C GLU A 149 31.29 7.21 -18.29
N LYS A 150 30.41 6.89 -17.34
CA LYS A 150 29.82 5.55 -17.22
C LYS A 150 28.48 5.47 -17.98
N ILE A 151 28.23 4.33 -18.61
CA ILE A 151 26.90 3.95 -19.12
C ILE A 151 26.24 3.11 -18.03
N VAL A 152 25.08 3.56 -17.54
CA VAL A 152 24.29 2.94 -16.47
C VAL A 152 23.01 2.36 -17.06
#